data_AF-A0A1G2KSU9-F1
#
_entry.id   AF-A0A1G2KSU9-F1
#
_cell.length_a   1.000
_cell.length_b   1.000
_cell.length_c   1.000
_cell.angle_alpha   90.00
_cell.angle_beta   90.00
_cell.angle_gamma   90.00
#
_symmetry.space_group_name_H-M   'P 1'
#
loop_
_entity.id
_entity.type
_entity.pdbx_description
1 polymer ?
#
loop_
_entity_poly.entity_id
_entity_poly.type
_entity_poly.pdbx_seq_one_letter_code
_entity_poly.pdbx_strand_id
1 'polypeptide(L)'
;MIRTLLTRLLVADGLIWASPTRWWGPNAVMQKFLEWLDHLEAPDYQLKGKPVGFLTGCEEDGGQATINTMAAVAMHLGMIIPPHTAFFTNSNMATKSHEQWMLHPGIVGENIVKMHLRLLGRPVTWS
;
A
#
# COMPACT_ATOMS: atom_id res chain seq x y z
N MET A 1 8.21 -20.65 -3.25
CA MET A 1 8.26 -19.19 -3.47
C MET A 1 7.02 -18.48 -2.90
N ILE A 2 5.80 -18.79 -3.37
CA ILE A 2 4.56 -18.15 -2.88
C ILE A 2 4.27 -18.38 -1.39
N ARG A 3 4.45 -19.61 -0.88
CA ARG A 3 4.27 -19.91 0.56
C ARG A 3 5.13 -19.01 1.44
N THR A 4 6.39 -18.82 1.07
CA THR A 4 7.33 -17.96 1.80
C THR A 4 6.87 -16.50 1.81
N LEU A 5 6.29 -16.01 0.71
CA LEU A 5 5.73 -14.66 0.65
C LEU A 5 4.52 -14.54 1.58
N LEU A 6 3.56 -15.46 1.49
CA LEU A 6 2.37 -15.45 2.35
C LEU A 6 2.72 -15.50 3.84
N THR A 7 3.67 -16.38 4.24
CA THR A 7 4.14 -16.42 5.63
C THR A 7 4.75 -15.09 6.06
N ARG A 8 5.50 -14.40 5.19
CA ARG A 8 6.06 -13.07 5.49
C ARG A 8 4.97 -12.02 5.68
N LEU A 9 3.89 -12.06 4.90
CA LEU A 9 2.73 -11.16 5.10
C LEU A 9 2.08 -11.39 6.47
N LEU A 10 1.93 -12.64 6.88
CA LEU A 10 1.29 -13.00 8.14
C LEU A 10 2.08 -12.56 9.37
N VAL A 11 3.42 -12.53 9.31
CA VAL A 11 4.26 -12.06 10.42
C VAL A 11 4.55 -10.56 10.38
N ALA A 12 4.27 -9.88 9.27
CA ALA A 12 4.53 -8.44 9.15
C ALA A 12 3.57 -7.60 10.02
N ASP A 13 4.12 -6.62 10.73
CA ASP A 13 3.37 -5.67 11.57
C ASP A 13 2.58 -4.62 10.76
N GLY A 14 3.03 -4.36 9.55
CA GLY A 14 2.44 -3.46 8.57
C GLY A 14 3.05 -3.70 7.19
N LEU A 15 2.36 -3.26 6.14
CA LEU A 15 2.71 -3.57 4.76
C LEU A 15 2.78 -2.30 3.90
N ILE A 16 3.67 -2.30 2.91
CA ILE A 16 3.67 -1.31 1.83
C ILE A 16 3.63 -2.08 0.52
N TRP A 17 2.61 -1.81 -0.28
CA TRP A 17 2.40 -2.40 -1.59
C TRP A 17 2.88 -1.43 -2.65
N ALA A 18 3.87 -1.87 -3.43
CA ALA A 18 4.52 -1.02 -4.43
C ALA A 18 4.47 -1.67 -5.81
N SER A 19 3.95 -0.95 -6.79
CA SER A 19 3.95 -1.39 -8.19
C SER A 19 4.11 -0.18 -9.10
N PRO A 20 4.86 -0.28 -10.21
CA PRO A 20 4.74 0.71 -11.27
C PRO A 20 3.34 0.65 -11.89
N THR A 21 2.87 1.79 -12.41
CA THR A 21 1.66 1.89 -13.21
C THR A 21 1.91 1.34 -14.61
N ARG A 22 1.07 0.39 -15.04
CA ARG A 22 1.02 -0.16 -16.39
C ARG A 22 -0.44 -0.23 -16.82
N TRP A 23 -0.79 0.44 -17.92
CA TRP A 23 -2.15 0.46 -18.45
C TRP A 23 -3.20 0.82 -17.40
N TRP A 24 -3.00 1.93 -16.69
CA TRP A 24 -3.92 2.43 -15.65
C TRP A 24 -4.13 1.51 -14.45
N GLY A 25 -3.26 0.52 -14.26
CA GLY A 25 -3.31 -0.40 -13.12
C GLY A 25 -1.92 -0.86 -12.66
N PRO A 26 -1.88 -1.75 -11.66
CA PRO A 26 -0.64 -2.36 -11.22
C PRO A 26 -0.07 -3.30 -12.31
N ASN A 27 1.22 -3.57 -12.25
CA ASN A 27 1.87 -4.46 -13.21
C ASN A 27 1.38 -5.92 -13.06
N ALA A 28 1.65 -6.75 -14.06
CA ALA A 28 1.18 -8.14 -14.06
C ALA A 28 1.68 -9.00 -12.88
N VAL A 29 2.85 -8.65 -12.31
CA VAL A 29 3.39 -9.35 -11.14
C VAL A 29 2.57 -9.02 -9.89
N MET A 30 2.25 -7.74 -9.71
CA MET A 30 1.43 -7.27 -8.62
C MET A 30 -0.01 -7.76 -8.75
N GLN A 31 -0.57 -7.79 -9.97
CA GLN A 31 -1.90 -8.37 -10.20
C GLN A 31 -1.97 -9.84 -9.75
N LYS A 32 -1.00 -10.67 -10.17
CA LYS A 32 -0.90 -12.07 -9.71
C LYS A 32 -0.74 -12.16 -8.19
N PHE A 33 0.01 -11.24 -7.58
CA PHE A 33 0.14 -11.18 -6.14
C PHE A 33 -1.21 -10.92 -5.46
N LEU A 34 -2.00 -9.96 -5.95
CA LEU A 34 -3.33 -9.64 -5.43
C LEU A 34 -4.27 -10.85 -5.54
N GLU A 35 -4.29 -11.54 -6.69
CA GLU A 35 -5.07 -12.78 -6.89
C GLU A 35 -4.71 -13.89 -5.89
N TRP A 36 -3.43 -13.95 -5.47
CA TRP A 36 -3.00 -14.94 -4.47
C TRP A 36 -3.44 -14.61 -3.04
N LEU A 37 -3.85 -13.37 -2.77
CA LEU A 37 -4.34 -12.97 -1.44
C LEU A 37 -5.72 -13.54 -1.13
N ASP A 38 -6.47 -14.04 -2.13
CA ASP A 38 -7.71 -14.79 -1.93
C ASP A 38 -7.52 -15.97 -0.95
N HIS A 39 -6.32 -16.58 -0.93
CA HIS A 39 -5.97 -17.64 0.02
C HIS A 39 -5.95 -17.18 1.49
N LEU A 40 -5.92 -15.87 1.74
CA LEU A 40 -5.89 -15.27 3.07
C LEU A 40 -7.25 -14.69 3.49
N GLU A 41 -8.25 -14.67 2.60
CA GLU A 41 -9.62 -14.25 2.94
C GLU A 41 -10.30 -15.25 3.88
N ALA A 42 -10.18 -16.54 3.60
CA ALA A 42 -10.81 -17.59 4.39
C ALA A 42 -9.85 -18.18 5.45
N PRO A 43 -10.36 -18.65 6.61
CA PRO A 43 -11.75 -18.48 7.07
C PRO A 43 -12.04 -17.09 7.67
N ASP A 44 -11.03 -16.36 8.15
CA ASP A 44 -11.23 -15.21 9.06
C ASP A 44 -10.48 -13.92 8.65
N TYR A 45 -10.19 -13.73 7.36
CA TYR A 45 -9.43 -12.58 6.85
C TYR A 45 -8.10 -12.42 7.59
N GLN A 46 -7.11 -13.23 7.24
CA GLN A 46 -5.86 -13.37 8.00
C GLN A 46 -5.00 -12.08 8.04
N LEU A 47 -5.32 -11.10 7.19
CA LEU A 47 -4.67 -9.78 7.16
C LEU A 47 -5.49 -8.67 7.85
N LYS A 48 -6.65 -9.02 8.42
CA LYS A 48 -7.56 -8.06 9.07
C LYS A 48 -6.84 -7.26 10.16
N GLY A 49 -7.06 -5.95 10.16
CA GLY A 49 -6.50 -5.03 11.16
C GLY A 49 -5.04 -4.66 10.93
N LYS A 50 -4.34 -5.26 9.96
CA LYS A 50 -2.97 -4.86 9.64
C LYS A 50 -2.95 -3.55 8.85
N PRO A 51 -2.09 -2.57 9.21
CA PRO A 51 -1.93 -1.35 8.45
C PRO A 51 -1.24 -1.62 7.11
N VAL A 52 -1.71 -0.95 6.05
CA VAL A 52 -1.16 -1.05 4.69
C VAL A 52 -1.11 0.30 3.99
N GLY A 53 -0.03 0.53 3.25
CA GLY A 53 0.18 1.70 2.41
C GLY A 53 0.54 1.31 0.97
N PHE A 54 0.54 2.29 0.09
CA PHE A 54 0.64 2.12 -1.35
C PHE A 54 1.63 3.10 -1.95
N LEU A 55 2.54 2.58 -2.78
CA LEU A 55 3.46 3.36 -3.59
C LEU A 55 3.29 2.98 -5.05
N THR A 56 3.31 3.97 -5.94
CA THR A 56 3.40 3.72 -7.38
C THR A 56 4.23 4.76 -8.10
N GLY A 57 4.86 4.33 -9.18
CA GLY A 57 5.53 5.20 -10.14
C GLY A 57 4.80 5.19 -11.47
N CYS A 58 4.57 6.35 -12.06
CA CYS A 58 4.05 6.50 -13.42
C CYS A 58 4.88 7.50 -14.22
N GLU A 59 4.79 7.45 -15.55
CA GLU A 59 5.44 8.41 -16.44
C GLU A 59 4.48 9.52 -16.88
N GLU A 60 3.21 9.18 -17.17
CA GLU A 60 2.20 10.13 -17.65
C GLU A 60 1.03 10.25 -16.69
N ASP A 61 0.25 9.18 -16.51
CA ASP A 61 -0.93 9.16 -15.65
C ASP A 61 -1.19 7.74 -15.11
N GLY A 62 -2.26 7.58 -14.32
CA GLY A 62 -2.73 6.30 -13.78
C GLY A 62 -2.12 5.90 -12.44
N GLY A 63 -1.29 6.77 -11.84
CA GLY A 63 -0.75 6.55 -10.50
C GLY A 63 -1.86 6.33 -9.48
N GLN A 64 -2.79 7.28 -9.37
CA GLN A 64 -3.92 7.15 -8.45
C GLN A 64 -4.82 5.95 -8.79
N ALA A 65 -5.07 5.67 -10.07
CA ALA A 65 -5.85 4.51 -10.49
C ALA A 65 -5.22 3.19 -10.04
N THR A 66 -3.90 3.07 -10.18
CA THR A 66 -3.12 1.91 -9.72
C THR A 66 -3.22 1.71 -8.21
N ILE A 67 -3.09 2.80 -7.45
CA ILE A 67 -3.29 2.77 -6.00
C ILE A 67 -4.71 2.33 -5.66
N ASN A 68 -5.73 2.88 -6.34
CA ASN A 68 -7.13 2.55 -6.07
C ASN A 68 -7.41 1.06 -6.28
N THR A 69 -6.83 0.44 -7.31
CA THR A 69 -6.93 -1.03 -7.51
C THR A 69 -6.34 -1.80 -6.32
N MET A 70 -5.13 -1.45 -5.90
CA MET A 70 -4.48 -2.09 -4.75
C MET A 70 -5.25 -1.84 -3.44
N ALA A 71 -5.73 -0.62 -3.23
CA ALA A 71 -6.48 -0.22 -2.04
C ALA A 71 -7.82 -0.95 -1.95
N ALA A 72 -8.53 -1.15 -3.06
CA ALA A 72 -9.77 -1.91 -3.08
C ALA A 72 -9.59 -3.34 -2.56
N VAL A 73 -8.55 -4.04 -3.03
CA VAL A 73 -8.22 -5.40 -2.55
C VAL A 73 -7.90 -5.38 -1.05
N ALA A 74 -7.07 -4.45 -0.60
CA ALA A 74 -6.71 -4.33 0.81
C ALA A 74 -7.94 -4.07 1.72
N MET A 75 -8.88 -3.23 1.25
CA MET A 75 -10.13 -2.96 1.96
C MET A 75 -10.97 -4.23 2.10
N HIS A 76 -11.10 -5.04 1.04
CA HIS A 76 -11.82 -6.31 1.09
C HIS A 76 -11.15 -7.33 2.02
N LEU A 77 -9.82 -7.32 2.12
CA LEU A 77 -9.05 -8.15 3.05
C LEU A 77 -9.14 -7.68 4.53
N GLY A 78 -9.87 -6.60 4.81
CA GLY A 78 -10.05 -6.07 6.17
C GLY A 78 -8.83 -5.33 6.72
N MET A 79 -7.91 -4.92 5.85
CA MET A 79 -6.71 -4.17 6.23
C MET A 79 -7.06 -2.72 6.55
N ILE A 80 -6.19 -2.05 7.31
CA ILE A 80 -6.35 -0.64 7.69
C ILE A 80 -5.51 0.21 6.74
N ILE A 81 -6.12 1.19 6.08
CA ILE A 81 -5.41 2.17 5.24
C ILE A 81 -5.31 3.49 6.03
N PRO A 82 -4.14 3.84 6.59
CA PRO A 82 -3.99 5.07 7.36
C PRO A 82 -3.97 6.32 6.45
N PRO A 83 -4.22 7.52 7.01
CA PRO A 83 -4.06 8.78 6.26
C PRO A 83 -2.67 8.94 5.65
N HIS A 84 -2.59 9.60 4.49
CA HIS A 84 -1.34 9.87 3.77
C HIS A 84 -0.48 8.63 3.45
N THR A 85 -1.10 7.46 3.25
CA THR A 85 -0.39 6.23 2.86
C THR A 85 -0.63 5.81 1.41
N ALA A 86 -1.41 6.57 0.65
CA ALA A 86 -1.64 6.38 -0.79
C ALA A 86 -0.82 7.41 -1.57
N PHE A 87 0.29 6.99 -2.17
CA PHE A 87 1.24 7.94 -2.74
C PHE A 87 1.77 7.51 -4.10
N PHE A 88 1.82 8.44 -5.05
CA PHE A 88 2.39 8.19 -6.37
C PHE A 88 3.42 9.24 -6.75
N THR A 89 4.42 8.81 -7.53
CA THR A 89 5.41 9.70 -8.13
C THR A 89 5.27 9.61 -9.65
N ASN A 90 5.02 10.76 -10.28
CA ASN A 90 5.10 10.88 -11.73
C ASN A 90 6.51 11.33 -12.14
N SER A 91 7.26 10.51 -12.88
CA SER A 91 8.66 10.82 -13.22
C SER A 91 8.85 12.09 -14.05
N ASN A 92 7.84 12.48 -14.84
CA ASN A 92 7.88 13.68 -15.69
C ASN A 92 7.34 14.94 -15.00
N MET A 93 6.60 14.78 -13.89
CA MET A 93 5.87 15.86 -13.21
C MET A 93 6.20 16.01 -11.72
N ALA A 94 6.98 15.12 -11.11
CA ALA A 94 7.23 15.12 -9.67
C ALA A 94 7.83 16.44 -9.16
N THR A 95 8.75 17.05 -9.91
CA THR A 95 9.36 18.34 -9.53
C THR A 95 8.42 19.54 -9.73
N LYS A 96 7.34 19.34 -10.49
CA LYS A 96 6.31 20.35 -10.80
C LYS A 96 5.04 20.19 -9.96
N SER A 97 4.95 19.16 -9.12
CA SER A 97 3.78 18.96 -8.26
C SER A 97 3.69 20.08 -7.22
N HIS A 98 2.47 20.44 -6.82
CA HIS A 98 2.23 21.41 -5.74
C HIS A 98 3.07 21.05 -4.51
N GLU A 99 3.82 22.00 -3.95
CA GLU A 99 4.69 21.78 -2.78
C GLU A 99 5.68 20.61 -2.92
N GLN A 100 5.94 20.15 -4.16
CA GLN A 100 6.79 19.00 -4.44
C GLN A 100 6.39 17.74 -3.66
N TRP A 101 5.10 17.61 -3.32
CA TRP A 101 4.63 16.54 -2.45
C TRP A 101 5.07 15.17 -2.96
N MET A 102 5.08 14.92 -4.28
CA MET A 102 5.49 13.65 -4.90
C MET A 102 6.94 13.21 -4.62
N LEU A 103 7.79 14.08 -4.08
CA LEU A 103 9.18 13.79 -3.70
C LEU A 103 9.33 13.25 -2.28
N HIS A 104 8.24 13.15 -1.51
CA HIS A 104 8.26 12.78 -0.10
C HIS A 104 7.51 11.48 0.23
N PRO A 105 7.77 10.35 -0.46
CA PRO A 105 7.06 9.09 -0.22
C PRO A 105 7.33 8.48 1.16
N GLY A 106 8.36 8.97 1.88
CA GLY A 106 8.72 8.51 3.22
C GLY A 106 7.58 8.60 4.25
N ILE A 107 6.65 9.55 4.07
CA ILE A 107 5.48 9.71 4.95
C ILE A 107 4.61 8.44 5.00
N VAL A 108 4.59 7.64 3.93
CA VAL A 108 3.88 6.36 3.90
C VAL A 108 4.44 5.42 4.95
N GLY A 109 5.77 5.26 5.00
CA GLY A 109 6.42 4.40 5.99
C GLY A 109 6.20 4.88 7.42
N GLU A 110 6.34 6.19 7.65
CA GLU A 110 6.09 6.79 8.96
C GLU A 110 4.67 6.54 9.46
N ASN A 111 3.67 6.75 8.61
CA ASN A 111 2.27 6.63 8.99
C ASN A 111 1.84 5.17 9.18
N ILE A 112 2.47 4.22 8.50
CA ILE A 112 2.27 2.79 8.77
C ILE A 112 2.79 2.43 10.16
N VAL A 113 3.99 2.90 10.52
CA VAL A 113 4.55 2.67 11.86
C VAL A 113 3.69 3.35 12.93
N LYS A 114 3.30 4.61 12.73
CA LYS A 114 2.40 5.33 13.65
C LYS A 114 1.08 4.58 13.83
N MET A 115 0.48 4.07 12.75
CA MET A 115 -0.76 3.31 12.87
C MET A 115 -0.54 2.00 13.65
N HIS A 116 0.53 1.26 13.36
CA HIS A 116 0.84 0.04 14.11
C HIS A 116 1.02 0.32 15.60
N LEU A 117 1.81 1.34 15.96
CA LEU A 117 1.99 1.78 17.35
C LEU A 117 0.66 2.16 18.01
N ARG A 118 -0.23 2.85 17.27
CA ARG A 118 -1.56 3.22 17.76
C ARG A 118 -2.43 2.01 18.05
N LEU A 119 -2.39 0.98 17.20
CA LEU A 119 -3.12 -0.28 17.39
C LEU A 119 -2.62 -1.04 18.63
N LEU A 120 -1.35 -0.88 19.00
CA LEU A 120 -0.78 -1.36 20.26
C LEU A 120 -1.12 -0.48 21.48
N GLY A 121 -2.00 0.53 21.31
CA GLY A 121 -2.39 1.45 22.38
C GLY A 121 -1.35 2.51 22.72
N ARG A 122 -0.28 2.65 21.93
CA ARG A 122 0.77 3.65 22.18
C ARG A 122 0.32 5.02 21.67
N PRO A 123 0.71 6.11 22.36
CA PRO A 123 0.45 7.46 21.88
C PRO A 123 1.27 7.75 20.63
N VAL A 124 0.64 8.35 19.61
CA VAL A 124 1.30 8.80 18.39
C VAL A 124 0.77 10.16 17.99
N THR A 125 1.63 10.98 17.40
CA THR A 125 1.27 12.25 16.79
C THR A 125 1.22 12.08 15.27
N TRP A 126 0.19 12.64 14.65
CA TRP A 126 0.09 12.69 13.19
C TRP A 126 0.82 13.94 12.69
N SER A 127 1.55 13.78 11.59
CA SER A 127 2.20 14.86 10.84
C SER A 127 1.23 15.47 9.86
#